data_AF-M0IDF0-F1
#
_entry.id   AF-M0IDF0-F1
#
_cell.length_a   1.000
_cell.length_b   1.000
_cell.length_c   1.000
_cell.angle_alpha   90.00
_cell.angle_beta   90.00
_cell.angle_gamma   90.00
#
_symmetry.space_group_name_H-M   'P 1'
#
loop_
_entity.id
_entity.type
_entity.pdbx_description
1 polymer ?
#
loop_
_entity_poly.entity_id
_entity_poly.type
_entity_poly.pdbx_seq_one_letter_code
_entity_poly.pdbx_strand_id
1 'polypeptide(L)'
;MPAGIRATVEFDTPSVCQIASIAHAADSAVNTVSRSVVADSDTASVSEFVVETEDPPDDTSLDPIFSYGSKHLYRFSHDDPTGCPCECLGEFGCPVDRYFAYQGTLTLVFHAADYEQLQDVIGELRERFPGTDIKRLVRSPTSDAPGDSIFVDRSKLTTRQLEVIQTAYEMGYFERPRGANATEVAAALDINQSTFSEHLAAALTKLLGDILEAR
;
A
#
# COMPACT_ATOMS: atom_id res chain seq x y z
N MET A 1 20.00 -6.73 -20.18
CA MET A 1 19.08 -6.78 -19.02
C MET A 1 17.83 -5.99 -19.39
N PRO A 2 16.62 -6.49 -19.10
CA PRO A 2 15.40 -5.72 -19.38
C PRO A 2 15.40 -4.43 -18.55
N ALA A 3 15.18 -3.30 -19.21
CA ALA A 3 15.15 -1.96 -18.62
C ALA A 3 13.73 -1.62 -18.13
N GLY A 4 13.11 -2.53 -17.38
CA GLY A 4 11.75 -2.38 -16.89
C GLY A 4 11.58 -1.15 -16.00
N ILE A 5 10.33 -0.72 -15.84
CA ILE A 5 9.96 0.48 -15.09
C ILE A 5 9.10 0.08 -13.90
N ARG A 6 9.57 0.37 -12.70
CA ARG A 6 8.77 0.26 -11.48
C ARG A 6 7.95 1.53 -11.31
N ALA A 7 6.63 1.39 -11.27
CA ALA A 7 5.71 2.49 -11.05
C ALA A 7 5.09 2.41 -9.65
N THR A 8 4.81 3.57 -9.07
CA THR A 8 4.02 3.71 -7.85
C THR A 8 2.91 4.70 -8.14
N VAL A 9 1.67 4.22 -8.04
CA VAL A 9 0.45 4.98 -8.26
C VAL A 9 -0.36 5.01 -6.98
N GLU A 10 -1.07 6.12 -6.78
CA GLU A 10 -1.91 6.36 -5.62
C GLU A 10 -3.32 6.71 -6.07
N PHE A 11 -4.31 6.33 -5.25
CA PHE A 11 -5.71 6.65 -5.44
C PHE A 11 -6.26 7.15 -4.10
N ASP A 12 -6.72 8.41 -4.08
CA ASP A 12 -7.10 9.11 -2.85
C ASP A 12 -8.58 8.92 -2.47
N THR A 13 -9.25 7.93 -3.06
CA THR A 13 -10.68 7.69 -2.82
C THR A 13 -10.89 6.25 -2.33
N PRO A 14 -11.42 6.03 -1.11
CA PRO A 14 -11.59 4.69 -0.55
C PRO A 14 -12.52 3.81 -1.40
N SER A 15 -13.51 4.39 -2.08
CA SER A 15 -14.44 3.66 -2.94
C SER A 15 -13.81 3.11 -4.23
N VAL A 16 -12.56 3.48 -4.54
CA VAL A 16 -11.85 2.96 -5.71
C VAL A 16 -11.53 1.47 -5.56
N CYS A 17 -11.48 0.96 -4.33
CA CYS A 17 -11.21 -0.43 -4.07
C CYS A 17 -11.82 -0.85 -2.74
N GLN A 18 -12.50 -2.00 -2.73
CA GLN A 18 -13.11 -2.56 -1.54
C GLN A 18 -12.12 -2.70 -0.38
N ILE A 19 -10.88 -3.14 -0.64
CA ILE A 19 -9.84 -3.21 0.40
C ILE A 19 -9.55 -1.84 1.01
N ALA A 20 -9.47 -0.77 0.21
CA ALA A 20 -9.21 0.57 0.70
C ALA A 20 -10.38 1.13 1.51
N SER A 21 -11.62 0.85 1.08
CA SER A 21 -12.84 1.16 1.84
C SER A 21 -12.84 0.48 3.20
N ILE A 22 -12.50 -0.81 3.24
CA ILE A 22 -12.51 -1.62 4.46
C ILE A 22 -11.37 -1.21 5.40
N ALA A 23 -10.17 -0.98 4.86
CA ALA A 23 -9.04 -0.45 5.60
C ALA A 23 -9.39 0.90 6.27
N HIS A 24 -10.08 1.78 5.54
CA HIS A 24 -10.55 3.06 6.08
C HIS A 24 -11.61 2.88 7.18
N ALA A 25 -12.61 2.03 6.95
CA ALA A 25 -13.69 1.79 7.93
C ALA A 25 -13.18 1.16 9.24
N ALA A 26 -12.18 0.29 9.14
CA ALA A 26 -11.56 -0.38 10.28
C ALA A 26 -10.39 0.42 10.90
N ASP A 27 -10.10 1.64 10.40
CA ASP A 27 -8.93 2.45 10.75
C ASP A 27 -7.62 1.63 10.83
N SER A 28 -7.41 0.77 9.83
CA SER A 28 -6.36 -0.22 9.81
C SER A 28 -5.57 -0.17 8.51
N ALA A 29 -4.30 -0.56 8.56
CA ALA A 29 -3.47 -0.66 7.38
C ALA A 29 -3.57 -2.06 6.77
N VAL A 30 -3.86 -2.14 5.47
CA VAL A 30 -3.80 -3.39 4.71
C VAL A 30 -2.59 -3.35 3.79
N ASN A 31 -1.66 -4.28 3.99
CA ASN A 31 -0.41 -4.38 3.21
C ASN A 31 -0.12 -5.80 2.71
N THR A 32 -0.98 -6.75 3.06
CA THR A 32 -0.88 -8.16 2.66
C THR A 32 -2.14 -8.50 1.89
N VAL A 33 -1.99 -8.68 0.58
CA VAL A 33 -3.08 -9.05 -0.32
C VAL A 33 -2.61 -10.18 -1.21
N SER A 34 -3.38 -11.27 -1.24
CA SER A 34 -3.17 -12.41 -2.12
C SER A 34 -4.29 -12.44 -3.14
N ARG A 35 -3.99 -12.84 -4.38
CA ARG A 35 -4.99 -12.94 -5.45
C ARG A 35 -4.92 -14.29 -6.14
N SER A 36 -6.07 -14.90 -6.40
CA SER A 36 -6.16 -16.07 -7.27
C SER A 36 -6.17 -15.65 -8.74
N VAL A 37 -5.66 -16.51 -9.61
CA VAL A 37 -5.78 -16.36 -11.06
C VAL A 37 -6.65 -17.50 -11.55
N VAL A 38 -7.73 -17.18 -12.25
CA VAL A 38 -8.64 -18.18 -12.80
C VAL A 38 -8.64 -18.09 -14.31
N ALA A 39 -8.45 -19.23 -14.98
CA ALA A 39 -8.41 -19.33 -16.43
C ALA A 39 -9.79 -19.63 -17.05
N ASP A 40 -10.75 -20.05 -16.21
CA ASP A 40 -12.12 -20.39 -16.59
C ASP A 40 -13.03 -19.16 -16.42
N SER A 41 -13.91 -18.89 -17.39
CA SER A 41 -14.84 -17.77 -17.35
C SER A 41 -15.97 -17.94 -16.33
N ASP A 42 -16.22 -19.16 -15.86
CA ASP A 42 -17.32 -19.46 -14.94
C ASP A 42 -16.95 -19.24 -13.46
N THR A 43 -15.70 -18.91 -13.16
CA THR A 43 -15.23 -18.68 -11.79
C THR A 43 -14.47 -17.37 -11.69
N ALA A 44 -14.98 -16.45 -10.87
CA ALA A 44 -14.34 -15.16 -10.66
C ALA A 44 -13.00 -15.29 -9.92
N SER A 45 -12.05 -14.41 -10.25
CA SER A 45 -10.84 -14.27 -9.45
C SER A 45 -11.22 -13.73 -8.07
N VAL A 46 -10.48 -14.14 -7.02
CA VAL A 46 -10.71 -13.65 -5.67
C VAL A 46 -9.47 -12.94 -5.15
N SER A 47 -9.65 -11.99 -4.25
CA SER A 47 -8.56 -11.43 -3.47
C SER A 47 -8.81 -11.63 -1.98
N GLU A 48 -7.76 -12.02 -1.28
CA GLU A 48 -7.74 -12.18 0.17
C GLU A 48 -6.85 -11.12 0.79
N PHE A 49 -7.26 -10.57 1.93
CA PHE A 49 -6.50 -9.55 2.63
C PHE A 49 -6.72 -9.62 4.13
N VAL A 50 -5.74 -9.13 4.89
CA VAL A 50 -5.79 -9.11 6.36
C VAL A 50 -6.02 -7.69 6.84
N VAL A 51 -7.00 -7.54 7.74
CA VAL A 51 -7.26 -6.32 8.50
C VAL A 51 -6.94 -6.59 9.96
N GLU A 52 -6.26 -5.65 10.63
CA GLU A 52 -6.00 -5.73 12.07
C GLU A 52 -6.91 -4.74 12.82
N THR A 53 -7.95 -5.24 13.48
CA THR A 53 -8.98 -4.45 14.20
C THR A 53 -9.55 -5.27 15.37
N GLU A 54 -10.05 -4.60 16.42
CA GLU A 54 -10.82 -5.26 17.48
C GLU A 54 -12.30 -5.40 17.13
N ASP A 55 -12.82 -4.54 16.25
CA ASP A 55 -14.19 -4.54 15.77
C ASP A 55 -14.19 -4.86 14.27
N PRO A 56 -14.36 -6.14 13.89
CA PRO A 56 -14.32 -6.55 12.51
C PRO A 56 -15.50 -5.93 11.73
N PRO A 57 -15.27 -5.38 10.52
CA PRO A 57 -16.33 -4.80 9.71
C PRO A 57 -17.41 -5.85 9.38
N ASP A 58 -18.67 -5.47 9.59
CA ASP A 58 -19.85 -6.24 9.21
C ASP A 58 -20.32 -5.82 7.80
N ASP A 59 -19.54 -6.21 6.79
CA ASP A 59 -19.82 -5.95 5.38
C ASP A 59 -20.22 -7.25 4.68
N THR A 60 -21.46 -7.32 4.18
CA THR A 60 -22.00 -8.52 3.51
C THR A 60 -21.35 -8.79 2.15
N SER A 61 -20.56 -7.85 1.62
CA SER A 61 -19.78 -8.03 0.39
C SER A 61 -18.43 -8.71 0.62
N LEU A 62 -18.09 -9.04 1.87
CA LEU A 62 -16.88 -9.77 2.24
C LEU A 62 -17.22 -11.14 2.83
N ASP A 63 -16.46 -12.15 2.42
CA ASP A 63 -16.45 -13.46 3.06
C ASP A 63 -15.35 -13.49 4.15
N PRO A 64 -15.70 -13.54 5.45
CA PRO A 64 -14.72 -13.78 6.50
C PRO A 64 -14.21 -15.22 6.42
N ILE A 65 -12.92 -15.40 6.17
CA ILE A 65 -12.30 -16.73 6.00
C ILE A 65 -11.69 -17.23 7.30
N PHE A 66 -11.00 -16.35 8.03
CA PHE A 66 -10.30 -16.73 9.26
C PHE A 66 -10.09 -15.54 10.19
N SER A 67 -9.92 -15.79 11.48
CA SER A 67 -9.62 -14.74 12.46
C SER A 67 -8.69 -15.28 13.54
N TYR A 68 -7.69 -14.50 13.91
CA TYR A 68 -6.69 -14.84 14.91
C TYR A 68 -6.34 -13.61 15.75
N GLY A 69 -6.92 -13.53 16.96
CA GLY A 69 -6.84 -12.32 17.76
C GLY A 69 -7.52 -11.15 17.05
N SER A 70 -6.82 -10.03 16.90
CA SER A 70 -7.26 -8.83 16.18
C SER A 70 -7.09 -8.91 14.66
N LYS A 71 -6.56 -10.00 14.11
CA LYS A 71 -6.31 -10.13 12.68
C LYS A 71 -7.40 -10.95 12.00
N HIS A 72 -8.06 -10.35 11.02
CA HIS A 72 -9.18 -10.92 10.30
C HIS A 72 -8.84 -11.04 8.82
N LEU A 73 -8.90 -12.27 8.29
CA LEU A 73 -8.69 -12.59 6.88
C LEU A 73 -10.03 -12.58 6.17
N TYR A 74 -10.18 -11.71 5.18
CA TYR A 74 -11.36 -11.60 4.33
C TYR A 74 -11.04 -12.03 2.91
N ARG A 75 -12.06 -12.48 2.19
CA ARG A 75 -12.03 -12.74 0.76
C ARG A 75 -13.16 -11.97 0.09
N PHE A 76 -12.91 -11.49 -1.11
CA PHE A 76 -13.97 -10.99 -2.00
C PHE A 76 -13.72 -11.43 -3.44
N SER A 77 -14.80 -11.53 -4.21
CA SER A 77 -14.80 -11.89 -5.62
C SER A 77 -14.73 -10.66 -6.50
N HIS A 78 -13.98 -10.78 -7.59
CA HIS A 78 -13.84 -9.80 -8.65
C HIS A 78 -14.91 -10.06 -9.72
N ASP A 79 -16.17 -9.81 -9.37
CA ASP A 79 -17.33 -10.07 -10.23
C ASP A 79 -17.65 -8.88 -11.17
N ASP A 80 -17.17 -7.68 -10.84
CA ASP A 80 -17.28 -6.46 -11.66
C ASP A 80 -15.90 -6.07 -12.20
N PRO A 81 -15.61 -6.35 -13.49
CA PRO A 81 -14.29 -6.13 -14.09
C PRO A 81 -13.88 -4.67 -14.23
N THR A 82 -14.77 -3.72 -13.95
CA THR A 82 -14.50 -2.28 -14.13
C THR A 82 -14.19 -1.53 -12.84
N GLY A 83 -14.34 -2.17 -11.68
CA GLY A 83 -14.27 -1.50 -10.39
C GLY A 83 -12.89 -1.47 -9.72
N CYS A 84 -12.01 -2.43 -10.01
CA CYS A 84 -10.77 -2.58 -9.23
C CYS A 84 -9.50 -2.18 -10.00
N PRO A 85 -8.68 -1.25 -9.48
CA PRO A 85 -7.38 -0.91 -10.09
C PRO A 85 -6.44 -2.10 -10.29
N CYS A 86 -6.56 -3.14 -9.46
CA CYS A 86 -5.73 -4.33 -9.56
C CYS A 86 -6.15 -5.24 -10.73
N GLU A 87 -7.43 -5.27 -11.09
CA GLU A 87 -7.89 -5.96 -12.30
C GLU A 87 -7.43 -5.21 -13.55
N CYS A 88 -7.59 -3.88 -13.56
CA CYS A 88 -7.04 -3.03 -14.61
C CYS A 88 -5.56 -3.34 -14.86
N LEU A 89 -4.73 -3.36 -13.80
CA LEU A 89 -3.32 -3.75 -13.92
C LEU A 89 -3.14 -5.18 -14.49
N GLY A 90 -3.99 -6.12 -14.09
CA GLY A 90 -3.99 -7.50 -14.58
C GLY A 90 -4.28 -7.62 -16.08
N GLU A 91 -5.16 -6.79 -16.63
CA GLU A 91 -5.50 -6.77 -18.07
C GLU A 91 -4.27 -6.44 -18.95
N PHE A 92 -3.34 -5.63 -18.43
CA PHE A 92 -2.08 -5.32 -19.10
C PHE A 92 -0.94 -6.28 -18.72
N GLY A 93 -1.23 -7.35 -17.97
CA GLY A 93 -0.20 -8.29 -17.51
C GLY A 93 0.77 -7.68 -16.49
N CYS A 94 0.35 -6.64 -15.76
CA CYS A 94 1.13 -5.99 -14.72
C CYS A 94 0.67 -6.50 -13.34
N PRO A 95 1.29 -7.53 -12.76
CA PRO A 95 0.95 -7.95 -11.42
C PRO A 95 1.27 -6.85 -10.39
N VAL A 96 0.44 -6.76 -9.36
CA VAL A 96 0.69 -5.88 -8.22
C VAL A 96 1.85 -6.46 -7.41
N ASP A 97 2.97 -5.75 -7.40
CA ASP A 97 4.16 -6.06 -6.59
C ASP A 97 3.95 -5.68 -5.13
N ARG A 98 3.29 -4.54 -4.89
CA ARG A 98 2.97 -4.07 -3.55
C ARG A 98 1.60 -3.45 -3.51
N TYR A 99 0.85 -3.85 -2.50
CA TYR A 99 -0.45 -3.32 -2.16
C TYR A 99 -0.36 -2.61 -0.81
N PHE A 100 -0.89 -1.40 -0.71
CA PHE A 100 -0.92 -0.68 0.55
C PHE A 100 -2.15 0.22 0.63
N ALA A 101 -3.06 -0.06 1.57
CA ALA A 101 -4.22 0.76 1.84
C ALA A 101 -4.22 1.24 3.28
N TYR A 102 -4.40 2.54 3.48
CA TYR A 102 -4.48 3.17 4.80
C TYR A 102 -5.24 4.50 4.69
N GLN A 103 -6.10 4.79 5.67
CA GLN A 103 -6.91 6.03 5.71
C GLN A 103 -7.60 6.38 4.38
N GLY A 104 -8.12 5.37 3.69
CA GLY A 104 -8.85 5.54 2.43
C GLY A 104 -7.99 5.86 1.21
N THR A 105 -6.67 5.89 1.37
CA THR A 105 -5.71 6.00 0.28
C THR A 105 -5.24 4.61 -0.12
N LEU A 106 -5.23 4.31 -1.41
CA LEU A 106 -4.65 3.10 -1.98
C LEU A 106 -3.36 3.44 -2.73
N THR A 107 -2.25 2.83 -2.35
CA THR A 107 -0.98 2.85 -3.10
C THR A 107 -0.71 1.49 -3.71
N LEU A 108 -0.54 1.45 -5.03
CA LEU A 108 -0.14 0.26 -5.78
C LEU A 108 1.26 0.43 -6.37
N VAL A 109 2.02 -0.65 -6.35
CA VAL A 109 3.29 -0.76 -7.06
C VAL A 109 3.17 -1.88 -8.07
N PHE A 110 3.63 -1.63 -9.28
CA PHE A 110 3.75 -2.64 -10.33
C PHE A 110 5.01 -2.40 -11.16
N HIS A 111 5.35 -3.37 -11.99
CA HIS A 111 6.45 -3.28 -12.94
C HIS A 111 5.93 -3.39 -14.36
N ALA A 112 6.21 -2.38 -15.18
CA ALA A 112 6.02 -2.44 -16.62
C ALA A 112 7.31 -2.94 -17.29
N ALA A 113 7.17 -3.75 -18.32
CA ALA A 113 8.27 -4.30 -19.11
C ALA A 113 9.04 -3.19 -19.86
N ASP A 114 8.32 -2.16 -20.32
CA ASP A 114 8.85 -1.02 -21.05
C ASP A 114 7.98 0.24 -20.86
N TYR A 115 8.30 1.29 -21.61
CA TYR A 115 7.59 2.57 -21.54
C TYR A 115 6.22 2.54 -22.24
N GLU A 116 6.06 1.70 -23.26
CA GLU A 116 4.79 1.58 -24.01
C GLU A 116 3.72 0.96 -23.10
N GLN A 117 4.02 -0.19 -22.49
CA GLN A 117 3.14 -0.83 -21.52
C GLN A 117 2.83 0.09 -20.33
N LEU A 118 3.80 0.87 -19.86
CA LEU A 118 3.57 1.85 -18.81
C LEU A 118 2.58 2.93 -19.24
N GLN A 119 2.72 3.48 -20.45
CA GLN A 119 1.82 4.52 -20.95
C GLN A 119 0.39 4.00 -21.10
N ASP A 120 0.22 2.78 -21.62
CA ASP A 120 -1.09 2.16 -21.79
C ASP A 120 -1.77 1.94 -20.43
N VAL A 121 -1.07 1.32 -19.48
CA VAL A 121 -1.56 1.10 -18.12
C VAL A 121 -1.95 2.40 -17.43
N ILE A 122 -1.09 3.42 -17.50
CA ILE A 122 -1.33 4.71 -16.83
C ILE A 122 -2.48 5.47 -17.50
N GLY A 123 -2.59 5.41 -18.83
CA GLY A 123 -3.68 6.01 -19.57
C GLY A 123 -5.01 5.42 -19.12
N GLU A 124 -5.07 4.09 -19.10
CA GLU A 124 -6.27 3.35 -18.72
C GLU A 124 -6.64 3.53 -17.24
N LEU A 125 -5.66 3.53 -16.33
CA LEU A 125 -5.89 3.85 -14.92
C LEU A 125 -6.48 5.24 -14.74
N ARG A 126 -5.99 6.25 -15.47
CA ARG A 126 -6.53 7.62 -15.37
C ARG A 126 -7.92 7.75 -15.98
N GLU A 127 -8.23 6.97 -17.01
CA GLU A 127 -9.54 6.95 -17.63
C GLU A 127 -10.59 6.32 -16.72
N ARG A 128 -10.31 5.12 -16.17
CA ARG A 128 -11.21 4.42 -15.24
C ARG A 128 -11.26 5.04 -13.85
N PHE A 129 -10.14 5.63 -13.40
CA PHE A 129 -9.97 6.17 -12.06
C PHE A 129 -9.40 7.60 -12.14
N PRO A 130 -10.23 8.63 -12.35
CA PRO A 130 -9.77 10.02 -12.53
C PRO A 130 -8.98 10.60 -11.33
N GLY A 131 -9.07 9.97 -10.15
CA GLY A 131 -8.31 10.32 -8.95
C GLY A 131 -6.93 9.69 -8.84
N THR A 132 -6.44 8.99 -9.87
CA THR A 132 -5.10 8.38 -9.83
C THR A 132 -3.98 9.41 -9.96
N ASP A 133 -3.01 9.34 -9.05
CA ASP A 133 -1.77 10.10 -9.09
C ASP A 133 -0.54 9.19 -9.25
N ILE A 134 0.47 9.65 -9.98
CA ILE A 134 1.74 8.93 -10.16
C ILE A 134 2.76 9.51 -9.20
N LYS A 135 3.05 8.77 -8.12
CA LYS A 135 4.00 9.24 -7.11
C LYS A 135 5.45 9.01 -7.50
N ARG A 136 5.75 7.90 -8.19
CA ARG A 136 7.14 7.53 -8.49
C ARG A 136 7.27 6.64 -9.70
N LEU A 137 8.27 6.91 -10.54
CA LEU A 137 8.73 6.04 -11.61
C LEU A 137 10.23 5.80 -11.44
N VAL A 138 10.64 4.53 -11.34
CA VAL A 138 12.06 4.14 -11.26
C VAL A 138 12.37 3.21 -12.41
N ARG A 139 13.33 3.58 -13.24
CA ARG A 139 13.85 2.71 -14.31
C ARG A 139 14.94 1.83 -13.75
N SER A 140 14.96 0.56 -14.13
CA SER A 140 16.08 -0.33 -13.83
C SER A 140 17.37 0.29 -14.37
N PRO A 141 18.44 0.42 -13.56
CA PRO A 141 19.70 0.96 -14.04
C PRO A 141 20.23 0.07 -15.16
N THR A 142 20.39 0.67 -16.34
CA THR A 142 21.06 0.05 -17.47
C THR A 142 22.54 -0.02 -17.11
N SER A 143 22.98 -1.18 -16.61
CA SER A 143 24.38 -1.59 -16.37
C SER A 143 25.40 -0.46 -16.40
N ASP A 144 25.53 0.30 -15.29
CA ASP A 144 26.76 1.02 -14.88
C ASP A 144 26.64 1.81 -13.56
N ALA A 145 25.51 1.71 -12.85
CA ALA A 145 25.45 2.08 -11.44
C ALA A 145 24.81 0.92 -10.66
N PRO A 146 25.49 0.33 -9.66
CA PRO A 146 24.82 -0.54 -8.70
C PRO A 146 23.88 0.36 -7.88
N GLY A 147 22.64 0.50 -8.33
CA GLY A 147 21.59 1.06 -7.51
C GLY A 147 21.34 0.07 -6.40
N ASP A 148 21.93 0.31 -5.22
CA ASP A 148 21.70 -0.43 -3.98
C ASP A 148 20.24 -0.27 -3.55
N SER A 149 19.36 -0.96 -4.28
CA SER A 149 17.92 -0.86 -4.13
C SER A 149 17.53 -1.86 -3.06
N ILE A 150 17.57 -1.38 -1.82
CA ILE A 150 17.20 -2.20 -0.67
C ILE A 150 15.68 -2.24 -0.55
N PHE A 151 15.13 -3.45 -0.50
CA PHE A 151 13.71 -3.67 -0.29
C PHE A 151 13.36 -3.48 1.18
N VAL A 152 12.45 -2.55 1.45
CA VAL A 152 11.96 -2.27 2.81
C VAL A 152 10.55 -2.83 2.97
N ASP A 153 10.40 -3.75 3.92
CA ASP A 153 9.17 -4.46 4.22
C ASP A 153 8.35 -3.70 5.28
N ARG A 154 7.46 -2.83 4.78
CA ARG A 154 6.50 -2.08 5.61
C ARG A 154 5.52 -2.99 6.36
N SER A 155 5.33 -4.26 5.98
CA SER A 155 4.42 -5.16 6.70
C SER A 155 4.88 -5.43 8.14
N LYS A 156 6.16 -5.19 8.43
CA LYS A 156 6.72 -5.27 9.78
C LYS A 156 6.25 -4.14 10.70
N LEU A 157 5.80 -3.01 10.16
CA LEU A 157 5.30 -1.89 10.96
C LEU A 157 3.88 -2.19 11.45
N THR A 158 3.61 -1.88 12.72
CA THR A 158 2.22 -1.86 13.21
C THR A 158 1.49 -0.63 12.64
N THR A 159 0.15 -0.65 12.61
CA THR A 159 -0.66 0.50 12.16
C THR A 159 -0.23 1.78 12.88
N ARG A 160 -0.08 1.73 14.21
CA ARG A 160 0.34 2.91 14.99
C ARG A 160 1.76 3.38 14.68
N GLN A 161 2.69 2.48 14.40
CA GLN A 161 4.08 2.82 14.03
C GLN A 161 4.15 3.49 12.65
N LEU A 162 3.35 2.99 11.72
CA LEU A 162 3.19 3.55 10.39
C LEU A 162 2.59 4.96 10.45
N GLU A 163 1.46 5.11 11.15
CA GLU A 163 0.76 6.38 11.35
C GLU A 163 1.69 7.45 11.95
N VAL A 164 2.48 7.07 12.97
CA VAL A 164 3.47 7.94 13.62
C VAL A 164 4.54 8.41 12.64
N ILE A 165 5.13 7.51 11.84
CA ILE A 165 6.14 7.89 10.84
C ILE A 165 5.54 8.76 9.75
N GLN A 166 4.35 8.42 9.26
CA GLN A 166 3.68 9.15 8.18
C GLN A 166 3.35 10.57 8.62
N THR A 167 2.70 10.73 9.77
CA THR A 167 2.36 12.05 10.32
C THR A 167 3.62 12.89 10.58
N ALA A 168 4.67 12.28 11.14
CA ALA A 168 5.95 12.98 11.33
C ALA A 168 6.56 13.44 9.98
N TYR A 169 6.49 12.60 8.95
CA TYR A 169 6.99 12.92 7.61
C TYR A 169 6.20 14.07 6.97
N GLU A 170 4.88 13.98 6.96
CA GLU A 170 3.97 14.98 6.37
C GLU A 170 4.05 16.34 7.08
N MET A 171 4.26 16.34 8.39
CA MET A 171 4.47 17.57 9.17
C MET A 171 5.91 18.13 9.07
N GLY A 172 6.79 17.54 8.25
CA GLY A 172 8.15 18.02 8.04
C GLY A 172 9.07 17.84 9.26
N TYR A 173 8.79 16.87 10.14
CA TYR A 173 9.59 16.60 11.34
C TYR A 173 11.06 16.28 11.04
N PHE A 174 11.31 15.65 9.89
CA PHE A 174 12.64 15.25 9.44
C PHE A 174 13.37 16.30 8.60
N GLU A 175 12.72 17.42 8.29
CA GLU A 175 13.27 18.47 7.42
C GLU A 175 14.28 19.37 8.13
N ARG A 176 15.01 20.15 7.32
CA ARG A 176 15.94 21.18 7.78
C ARG A 176 15.72 22.48 6.98
N PRO A 177 15.18 23.56 7.59
CA PRO A 177 14.65 23.63 8.97
C PRO A 177 13.43 22.72 9.17
N ARG A 178 13.15 22.30 10.42
CA ARG A 178 12.02 21.42 10.72
C ARG A 178 10.69 22.14 10.51
N GLY A 179 9.73 21.47 9.88
CA GLY A 179 8.34 21.93 9.78
C GLY A 179 7.57 21.78 11.09
N ALA A 180 7.83 20.70 11.84
CA ALA A 180 7.24 20.44 13.15
C ALA A 180 8.22 19.79 14.12
N ASN A 181 7.99 19.98 15.42
CA ASN A 181 8.72 19.34 16.51
C ASN A 181 7.95 18.14 17.10
N ALA A 182 8.61 17.35 17.96
CA ALA A 182 8.04 16.11 18.50
C ALA A 182 6.76 16.33 19.32
N THR A 183 6.65 17.47 20.00
CA THR A 183 5.46 17.83 20.79
C THR A 183 4.29 18.17 19.87
N GLU A 184 4.54 18.87 18.77
CA GLU A 184 3.53 19.23 17.77
C GLU A 184 3.00 17.98 17.04
N VAL A 185 3.88 17.06 16.64
CA VAL A 185 3.46 15.79 16.01
C VAL A 185 2.70 14.91 17.00
N ALA A 186 3.17 14.82 18.25
CA ALA A 186 2.46 14.05 19.27
C ALA A 186 1.04 14.60 19.54
N ALA A 187 0.90 15.94 19.56
CA ALA A 187 -0.40 16.59 19.70
C ALA A 187 -1.33 16.32 18.51
N ALA A 188 -0.81 16.27 17.28
CA ALA A 188 -1.60 15.91 16.09
C ALA A 188 -2.12 14.46 16.14
N LEU A 189 -1.41 13.57 16.83
CA LEU A 189 -1.74 12.15 17.00
C LEU A 189 -2.51 11.84 18.30
N ASP A 190 -2.90 12.87 19.07
CA ASP A 190 -3.53 12.76 20.39
C ASP A 190 -2.79 11.82 21.37
N ILE A 191 -1.46 11.91 21.39
CA ILE A 191 -0.60 11.14 22.33
C ILE A 191 0.41 12.04 23.03
N ASN A 192 0.99 11.54 24.11
CA ASN A 192 2.09 12.23 24.77
C ASN A 192 3.40 12.10 23.96
N GLN A 193 4.32 13.04 24.18
CA GLN A 193 5.60 13.10 23.48
C GLN A 193 6.48 11.84 23.68
N SER A 194 6.41 11.20 24.85
CA SER A 194 7.16 9.96 25.11
C SER A 194 6.63 8.79 24.25
N THR A 195 5.31 8.61 24.16
CA THR A 195 4.67 7.58 23.34
C THR A 195 4.95 7.81 21.85
N PHE A 196 4.94 9.06 21.38
CA PHE A 196 5.37 9.39 20.02
C PHE A 196 6.82 8.95 19.78
N SER A 197 7.72 9.33 20.67
CA SER A 197 9.14 9.02 20.55
C SER A 197 9.41 7.51 20.56
N GLU A 198 8.67 6.76 21.39
CA GLU A 198 8.76 5.31 21.47
C GLU A 198 8.28 4.64 20.17
N HIS A 199 7.09 5.00 19.68
CA HIS A 199 6.58 4.47 18.41
C HIS A 199 7.49 4.82 17.24
N LEU A 200 7.99 6.06 17.19
CA LEU A 200 8.89 6.51 16.15
C LEU A 200 10.20 5.72 16.17
N ALA A 201 10.81 5.53 17.35
CA ALA A 201 12.04 4.76 17.49
C ALA A 201 11.84 3.29 17.10
N ALA A 202 10.73 2.67 17.52
CA ALA A 202 10.40 1.29 17.17
C ALA A 202 10.20 1.13 15.65
N ALA A 203 9.50 2.07 15.02
CA ALA A 203 9.25 2.07 13.60
C ALA A 203 10.55 2.26 12.80
N LEU A 204 11.38 3.23 13.16
CA LEU A 204 12.70 3.46 12.55
C LEU A 204 13.64 2.27 12.75
N THR A 205 13.58 1.60 13.90
CA THR A 205 14.40 0.40 14.17
C THR A 205 14.08 -0.72 13.18
N LYS A 206 12.81 -0.96 12.89
CA LYS A 206 12.38 -1.96 11.90
C LYS A 206 12.84 -1.60 10.48
N LEU A 207 12.66 -0.34 10.08
CA LEU A 207 13.09 0.15 8.77
C LEU A 207 14.61 0.10 8.61
N LEU A 208 15.36 0.49 9.64
CA LEU A 208 16.82 0.41 9.64
C LEU A 208 17.30 -1.05 9.66
N GLY A 209 16.60 -1.96 10.33
CA GLY A 209 16.86 -3.38 10.25
C GLY A 209 16.80 -3.89 8.81
N ASP A 210 15.73 -3.56 8.08
CA ASP A 210 15.62 -3.93 6.66
C ASP A 210 16.75 -3.34 5.81
N ILE A 211 17.16 -2.10 6.08
CA ILE A 211 18.23 -1.42 5.35
C ILE A 211 19.60 -2.04 5.66
N LEU A 212 19.87 -2.40 6.92
CA LEU A 212 21.19 -2.82 7.39
C LEU A 212 21.42 -4.32 7.30
N GLU A 213 20.35 -5.13 7.36
CA GLU A 213 20.41 -6.59 7.31
C GLU A 213 20.17 -7.15 5.90
N ALA A 214 19.69 -6.34 4.95
CA ALA A 214 19.67 -6.70 3.54
C ALA A 214 21.11 -6.92 3.03
N ARG A 215 21.50 -8.19 2.94
CA ARG A 215 22.74 -8.67 2.29
C ARG A 215 22.39 -9.56 1.11
#